data_AF-A0A935PDC8-F1
#
_entry.id   AF-A0A935PDC8-F1
#
_cell.length_a   1.000
_cell.length_b   1.000
_cell.length_c   1.000
_cell.angle_alpha   90.00
_cell.angle_beta   90.00
_cell.angle_gamma   90.00
#
_symmetry.space_group_name_H-M   'P 1'
#
loop_
_entity.id
_entity.type
_entity.pdbx_description
1 polymer ?
#
loop_
_entity_poly.entity_id
_entity_poly.type
_entity_poly.pdbx_seq_one_letter_code
_entity_poly.pdbx_strand_id
1 'polypeptide(L)'
;MAEQSRILMNALPAVALAVLTAALYAQVGAFDYVNYDDPFYVQENLIVQRGLTAYGVKWAFTTTTLGNWHPLTWLSYMLDCRLFGAGPGAHHLVNVLFHALNAVLLFLALERMTQARWRSAFAAALFALHPCTWSPSPGSPSARTCSAPSSGCSPCGPTRFTRSGRDRSATFPFLFSSWRA
;
A
#
# COMPACT_ATOMS: atom_id res chain seq x y z
N MET A 1 39.56 -11.54 -4.22
CA MET A 1 39.35 -11.55 -2.74
C MET A 1 38.68 -10.29 -2.21
N ALA A 2 39.14 -9.08 -2.56
CA ALA A 2 38.57 -7.81 -2.04
C ALA A 2 37.14 -7.48 -2.50
N GLU A 3 36.68 -8.06 -3.61
CA GLU A 3 35.29 -7.89 -4.08
C GLU A 3 34.32 -8.82 -3.32
N GLN A 4 34.74 -10.06 -3.06
CA GLN A 4 33.99 -11.03 -2.26
C GLN A 4 33.73 -10.51 -0.85
N SER A 5 34.75 -9.94 -0.19
CA SER A 5 34.60 -9.35 1.14
C SER A 5 33.67 -8.14 1.13
N ARG A 6 33.72 -7.31 0.08
CA ARG A 6 32.77 -6.19 -0.09
C ARG A 6 31.34 -6.67 -0.24
N ILE A 7 31.08 -7.68 -1.06
CA ILE A 7 29.75 -8.28 -1.23
C ILE A 7 29.23 -8.82 0.11
N LEU A 8 30.04 -9.59 0.83
CA LEU A 8 29.66 -10.13 2.14
C LEU A 8 29.34 -9.04 3.16
N MET A 9 30.12 -7.96 3.19
CA MET A 9 29.87 -6.84 4.11
C MET A 9 28.68 -5.96 3.68
N ASN A 10 28.28 -5.97 2.40
CA ASN A 10 27.07 -5.29 1.91
C ASN A 10 25.80 -6.13 2.13
N ALA A 11 25.92 -7.45 2.16
CA ALA A 11 24.78 -8.35 2.29
C ALA A 11 24.03 -8.11 3.60
N LEU A 12 24.74 -7.95 4.72
CA LEU A 12 24.11 -7.75 6.03
C LEU A 12 23.25 -6.47 6.11
N PRO A 13 23.75 -5.26 5.78
CA PRO A 13 22.92 -4.06 5.78
C PRO A 13 21.81 -4.12 4.72
N ALA A 14 22.05 -4.72 3.55
CA ALA A 14 21.01 -4.88 2.52
C ALA A 14 19.86 -5.80 2.99
N VAL A 15 20.18 -6.93 3.59
CA VAL A 15 19.18 -7.86 4.15
C VAL A 15 18.45 -7.20 5.32
N ALA A 16 19.17 -6.53 6.22
CA ALA A 16 18.56 -5.81 7.34
C ALA A 16 17.58 -4.73 6.84
N LEU A 17 17.95 -3.98 5.81
CA LEU A 17 17.09 -2.98 5.17
C LEU A 17 15.82 -3.63 4.60
N ALA A 18 15.98 -4.69 3.80
CA ALA A 18 14.86 -5.40 3.19
C ALA A 18 13.89 -5.96 4.24
N VAL A 19 14.42 -6.61 5.28
CA VAL A 19 13.61 -7.17 6.38
C VAL A 19 12.92 -6.08 7.16
N LEU A 20 13.60 -4.97 7.46
CA LEU A 20 13.00 -3.84 8.18
C LEU A 20 11.87 -3.21 7.36
N THR A 21 12.08 -2.95 6.08
CA THR A 21 11.04 -2.42 5.18
C THR A 21 9.86 -3.39 5.11
N ALA A 22 10.11 -4.69 4.88
CA ALA A 22 9.04 -5.68 4.83
C ALA A 22 8.27 -5.78 6.16
N ALA A 23 8.95 -5.76 7.30
CA ALA A 23 8.31 -5.85 8.62
C ALA A 23 7.44 -4.63 8.92
N LEU A 24 7.90 -3.43 8.60
CA LEU A 24 7.14 -2.19 8.83
C LEU A 24 5.89 -2.11 7.96
N TYR A 25 5.97 -2.60 6.71
CA TYR A 25 4.85 -2.57 5.78
C TYR A 25 4.08 -3.90 5.71
N ALA A 26 4.41 -4.91 6.53
CA ALA A 26 3.71 -6.20 6.54
C ALA A 26 2.22 -6.05 6.89
N GLN A 27 1.89 -5.07 7.74
CA GLN A 27 0.51 -4.77 8.13
C GLN A 27 -0.34 -4.29 6.94
N VAL A 28 0.27 -3.81 5.86
CA VAL A 28 -0.46 -3.35 4.67
C VAL A 28 -1.21 -4.49 3.97
N GLY A 29 -0.74 -5.73 4.12
CA GLY A 29 -1.45 -6.90 3.59
C GLY A 29 -2.81 -7.17 4.25
N ALA A 30 -3.10 -6.55 5.39
CA ALA A 30 -4.39 -6.67 6.07
C ALA A 30 -5.37 -5.53 5.74
N PHE A 31 -4.95 -4.53 4.96
CA PHE A 31 -5.83 -3.44 4.56
C PHE A 31 -6.61 -3.78 3.29
N ASP A 32 -7.81 -3.22 3.21
CA ASP A 32 -8.63 -3.22 2.00
C ASP A 32 -8.15 -2.14 1.03
N TYR A 33 -8.56 -2.27 -0.23
CA TYR A 33 -8.31 -1.27 -1.27
C TYR A 33 -8.80 0.13 -0.85
N VAL A 34 -8.04 1.15 -1.22
CA VAL A 34 -8.45 2.53 -1.00
C VAL A 34 -9.44 2.91 -2.09
N ASN A 35 -10.62 3.41 -1.70
CA ASN A 35 -11.67 3.79 -2.64
C ASN A 35 -11.36 5.12 -3.33
N TYR A 36 -10.34 5.11 -4.19
CA TYR A 36 -9.96 6.23 -5.03
C TYR A 36 -9.84 5.77 -6.48
N ASP A 37 -8.80 5.00 -6.80
CA ASP A 37 -8.53 4.46 -8.13
C ASP A 37 -8.45 2.92 -8.16
N ASP A 38 -8.11 2.28 -7.04
CA ASP A 38 -8.03 0.82 -6.92
C ASP A 38 -9.28 0.06 -7.40
N PRO A 39 -10.53 0.48 -7.08
CA PRO A 39 -11.72 -0.24 -7.52
C PRO A 39 -11.83 -0.28 -9.04
N PHE A 40 -11.47 0.80 -9.73
CA PHE A 40 -11.57 0.91 -11.19
C PHE A 40 -10.49 0.09 -11.92
N TYR A 41 -9.30 -0.04 -11.33
CA TYR A 41 -8.20 -0.81 -11.93
C TYR A 41 -8.35 -2.32 -11.73
N VAL A 42 -8.86 -2.77 -10.58
CA VAL A 42 -8.86 -4.20 -10.21
C VAL A 42 -10.25 -4.74 -9.90
N GLN A 43 -11.03 -4.10 -9.03
CA GLN A 43 -12.31 -4.66 -8.56
C GLN A 43 -13.44 -4.62 -9.61
N GLU A 44 -13.46 -3.62 -10.46
CA GLU A 44 -14.53 -3.41 -11.44
C GLU A 44 -14.15 -3.92 -12.84
N ASN A 45 -12.85 -4.21 -13.07
CA ASN A 45 -12.35 -4.63 -14.37
C ASN A 45 -12.30 -6.15 -14.51
N LEU A 46 -13.39 -6.72 -15.05
CA LEU A 46 -13.52 -8.16 -15.30
C LEU A 46 -12.43 -8.71 -16.25
N ILE A 47 -11.84 -7.89 -17.12
CA ILE A 47 -10.77 -8.34 -18.03
C ILE A 47 -9.49 -8.59 -17.23
N VAL A 48 -9.21 -7.74 -16.23
CA VAL A 48 -8.06 -7.85 -15.34
C VAL A 48 -8.23 -9.03 -14.39
N GLN A 49 -9.42 -9.22 -13.80
CA GLN A 49 -9.71 -10.33 -12.88
C GLN A 49 -9.65 -11.71 -13.55
N ARG A 50 -9.94 -11.79 -14.85
CA ARG A 50 -9.77 -13.05 -15.62
C ARG A 50 -8.31 -13.44 -15.80
N GLY A 51 -7.38 -12.56 -15.44
CA GLY A 51 -5.95 -12.78 -15.51
C GLY A 51 -5.39 -12.78 -16.92
N LEU A 52 -4.15 -13.24 -17.06
CA LEU A 52 -3.41 -13.19 -18.32
C LEU A 52 -4.04 -14.11 -19.38
N THR A 53 -4.86 -13.55 -20.26
CA THR A 53 -5.51 -14.21 -21.40
C THR A 53 -5.07 -13.55 -22.70
N ALA A 54 -5.07 -14.28 -23.83
CA ALA A 54 -4.73 -13.70 -25.13
C ALA A 54 -5.61 -12.49 -25.49
N TYR A 55 -6.89 -12.54 -25.09
CA TYR A 55 -7.81 -11.42 -25.20
C TYR A 55 -7.39 -10.23 -24.30
N GLY A 56 -7.05 -10.48 -23.03
CA GLY A 56 -6.58 -9.46 -22.10
C GLY A 56 -5.27 -8.79 -22.53
N VAL A 57 -4.33 -9.56 -23.09
CA VAL A 57 -3.07 -9.02 -23.64
C VAL A 57 -3.37 -8.09 -24.81
N LYS A 58 -4.18 -8.52 -25.79
CA LYS A 58 -4.58 -7.65 -26.91
C LYS A 58 -5.29 -6.39 -26.40
N TRP A 59 -6.21 -6.54 -25.45
CA TRP A 59 -6.93 -5.44 -24.84
C TRP A 59 -5.98 -4.44 -24.17
N ALA A 60 -4.98 -4.91 -23.42
CA ALA A 60 -4.00 -4.05 -22.73
C ALA A 60 -3.23 -3.13 -23.67
N PHE A 61 -2.90 -3.58 -24.89
CA PHE A 61 -2.21 -2.76 -25.88
C PHE A 61 -3.13 -1.80 -26.66
N THR A 62 -4.42 -2.08 -26.70
CA THR A 62 -5.41 -1.26 -27.44
C THR A 62 -6.20 -0.30 -26.56
N THR A 63 -6.16 -0.48 -25.24
CA THR A 63 -7.02 0.25 -24.31
C THR A 63 -6.39 1.53 -23.79
N THR A 64 -7.22 2.54 -23.59
CA THR A 64 -6.90 3.79 -22.87
C THR A 64 -7.86 3.99 -21.68
N THR A 65 -8.35 2.88 -21.10
CA THR A 65 -9.20 2.88 -19.91
C THR A 65 -8.57 3.73 -18.79
N LEU A 66 -9.36 4.59 -18.15
CA LEU A 66 -8.92 5.58 -17.15
C LEU A 66 -7.99 6.69 -17.69
N GLY A 67 -8.06 6.96 -19.00
CA GLY A 67 -7.44 8.13 -19.62
C GLY A 67 -5.93 8.01 -19.87
N ASN A 68 -5.34 6.85 -19.59
CA ASN A 68 -3.91 6.63 -19.70
C ASN A 68 -3.61 5.36 -20.52
N TRP A 69 -2.53 5.39 -21.31
CA TRP A 69 -2.04 4.22 -22.05
C TRP A 69 -0.86 3.60 -21.32
N HIS A 70 -1.12 2.53 -20.56
CA HIS A 70 -0.10 1.80 -19.78
C HIS A 70 -0.30 0.28 -19.92
N PRO A 71 0.10 -0.31 -21.06
CA PRO A 71 -0.09 -1.73 -21.33
C PRO A 71 0.64 -2.62 -20.32
N LEU A 72 1.84 -2.23 -19.89
CA LEU A 72 2.63 -3.00 -18.91
C LEU A 72 1.94 -3.06 -17.54
N THR A 73 1.32 -1.96 -17.11
CA THR A 73 0.57 -1.92 -15.85
C THR A 73 -0.63 -2.87 -15.89
N TRP A 74 -1.37 -2.91 -17.00
CA TRP A 74 -2.48 -3.85 -17.17
C TRP A 74 -2.02 -5.31 -17.15
N LEU A 75 -0.91 -5.61 -17.81
CA LEU A 75 -0.31 -6.95 -17.80
C LEU A 75 0.15 -7.36 -16.39
N SER A 76 0.73 -6.42 -15.63
CA SER A 76 1.11 -6.65 -14.23
C SER A 76 -0.11 -6.99 -13.38
N TYR A 77 -1.18 -6.19 -13.46
CA TYR A 77 -2.40 -6.48 -12.71
C TYR A 77 -3.04 -7.81 -13.10
N MET A 78 -3.08 -8.14 -14.40
CA MET A 78 -3.57 -9.44 -14.88
C MET A 78 -2.72 -10.62 -14.39
N LEU A 79 -1.40 -10.42 -14.28
CA LEU A 79 -0.50 -11.44 -13.75
C LEU A 79 -0.71 -11.62 -12.24
N ASP A 80 -0.81 -10.51 -11.50
CA ASP A 80 -1.02 -10.51 -10.05
C ASP A 80 -2.36 -11.15 -9.70
N CYS A 81 -3.45 -10.80 -10.41
CA CYS A 81 -4.76 -11.42 -10.22
C CYS A 81 -4.75 -12.93 -10.54
N ARG A 82 -3.88 -13.38 -11.45
CA ARG A 82 -3.75 -14.81 -11.78
C ARG A 82 -2.94 -15.59 -10.75
N LEU A 83 -1.92 -14.97 -10.17
CA LEU A 83 -1.04 -15.61 -9.19
C LEU A 83 -1.63 -15.59 -7.78
N PHE A 84 -2.31 -14.51 -7.40
CA PHE A 84 -2.75 -14.28 -6.03
C PHE A 84 -4.27 -14.07 -5.88
N GLY A 85 -5.03 -14.07 -6.97
CA GLY A 85 -6.45 -13.74 -6.97
C GLY A 85 -6.70 -12.22 -6.89
N ALA A 86 -7.97 -11.81 -6.84
CA ALA A 86 -8.37 -10.40 -6.78
C ALA A 86 -8.37 -9.81 -5.34
N GLY A 87 -7.61 -10.42 -4.41
CA GLY A 87 -7.60 -10.01 -3.01
C GLY A 87 -6.65 -8.83 -2.75
N PRO A 88 -7.08 -7.76 -2.06
CA PRO A 88 -6.27 -6.54 -1.83
C PRO A 88 -4.92 -6.83 -1.18
N GLY A 89 -4.91 -7.72 -0.19
CA GLY A 89 -3.73 -8.02 0.61
C GLY A 89 -2.53 -8.50 -0.21
N ALA A 90 -2.76 -9.31 -1.25
CA ALA A 90 -1.65 -9.83 -2.06
C ALA A 90 -1.03 -8.74 -2.96
N HIS A 91 -1.85 -7.88 -3.55
CA HIS A 91 -1.37 -6.76 -4.35
C HIS A 91 -0.57 -5.77 -3.50
N HIS A 92 -1.01 -5.50 -2.26
CA HIS A 92 -0.25 -4.69 -1.32
C HIS A 92 1.10 -5.33 -0.96
N LEU A 93 1.14 -6.64 -0.72
CA LEU A 93 2.41 -7.34 -0.41
C LEU A 93 3.39 -7.34 -1.58
N VAL A 94 2.91 -7.47 -2.82
CA VAL A 94 3.75 -7.34 -4.02
C VAL A 94 4.36 -5.93 -4.11
N ASN A 95 3.58 -4.88 -3.82
CA ASN A 95 4.12 -3.52 -3.76
C ASN A 95 5.16 -3.35 -2.64
N VAL A 96 4.97 -3.97 -1.47
CA VAL A 96 5.96 -3.96 -0.39
C VAL A 96 7.26 -4.66 -0.82
N LEU A 97 7.17 -5.77 -1.55
CA LEU A 97 8.34 -6.47 -2.10
C LEU A 97 9.09 -5.58 -3.09
N PHE A 98 8.39 -4.91 -4.00
CA PHE A 98 9.01 -3.97 -4.94
C PHE A 98 9.65 -2.78 -4.22
N HIS A 99 9.01 -2.24 -3.17
CA HIS A 99 9.58 -1.16 -2.36
C HIS A 99 10.86 -1.60 -1.65
N ALA A 100 10.86 -2.78 -1.02
CA ALA A 100 12.04 -3.34 -0.37
C ALA A 100 13.18 -3.57 -1.38
N LEU A 101 12.86 -4.10 -2.57
CA LEU A 101 13.83 -4.31 -3.64
C LEU A 101 14.42 -2.99 -4.13
N ASN A 102 13.60 -1.97 -4.34
CA ASN A 102 14.07 -0.64 -4.74
C ASN A 102 14.96 0.01 -3.68
N ALA A 103 14.62 -0.13 -2.39
CA ALA A 103 15.46 0.35 -1.30
C ALA A 103 16.84 -0.32 -1.27
N VAL A 104 16.90 -1.64 -1.50
CA VAL A 104 18.17 -2.39 -1.60
C VAL A 104 18.96 -1.97 -2.83
N LEU A 105 18.32 -1.83 -3.99
CA LEU A 105 19.00 -1.37 -5.20
C LEU A 105 19.58 0.04 -5.04
N LEU A 106 18.83 0.94 -4.39
CA LEU A 106 19.32 2.28 -4.06
C LEU A 106 20.56 2.23 -3.16
N PHE A 107 20.53 1.40 -2.11
CA PHE A 107 21.69 1.18 -1.25
C PHE A 107 22.92 0.70 -2.03
N LEU A 108 22.76 -0.32 -2.86
CA LEU A 108 23.85 -0.89 -3.66
C LEU A 108 24.40 0.11 -4.68
N ALA A 109 23.52 0.88 -5.34
CA ALA A 109 23.94 1.92 -6.28
C ALA A 109 24.75 3.03 -5.58
N LEU A 110 24.26 3.52 -4.44
CA LEU A 110 24.94 4.55 -3.65
C LEU A 110 26.26 4.05 -3.07
N GLU A 111 26.33 2.82 -2.58
CA GLU A 111 27.57 2.25 -2.06
C GLU A 111 28.61 2.09 -3.17
N ARG A 112 28.19 1.63 -4.35
CA ARG A 112 29.08 1.52 -5.52
C ARG A 112 29.64 2.88 -5.94
N MET A 113 28.82 3.94 -5.92
CA MET A 113 29.23 5.28 -6.34
C MET A 113 30.06 6.04 -5.29
N THR A 114 29.70 5.93 -4.01
CA THR A 114 30.30 6.74 -2.94
C THR A 114 31.37 6.01 -2.14
N GLN A 115 31.41 4.67 -2.21
CA GLN A 115 32.22 3.79 -1.36
C GLN A 115 32.00 4.03 0.15
N ALA A 116 30.90 4.71 0.53
CA ALA A 116 30.60 5.12 1.89
C ALA A 116 29.39 4.36 2.43
N ARG A 117 29.57 3.06 2.69
CA ARG A 117 28.53 2.09 3.09
C ARG A 117 27.50 2.64 4.08
N TRP A 118 27.93 3.22 5.21
CA TRP A 118 27.01 3.72 6.23
C TRP A 118 26.19 4.93 5.79
N ARG A 119 26.78 5.82 4.99
CA ARG A 119 26.06 6.98 4.44
C ARG A 119 25.02 6.54 3.41
N SER A 120 25.38 5.57 2.57
CA SER A 120 24.47 4.96 1.59
C SER A 120 23.32 4.22 2.27
N ALA A 121 23.61 3.45 3.33
CA ALA A 121 22.59 2.73 4.10
C ALA A 121 21.62 3.70 4.78
N PHE A 122 22.12 4.79 5.36
CA PHE A 122 21.28 5.82 5.97
C PHE A 122 20.36 6.50 4.94
N ALA A 123 20.89 6.87 3.77
CA ALA A 123 20.09 7.46 2.69
C ALA A 123 19.00 6.51 2.18
N ALA A 124 19.33 5.22 2.00
CA ALA A 124 18.37 4.20 1.60
C ALA A 124 17.31 3.93 2.67
N ALA A 125 17.69 3.97 3.96
CA ALA A 125 16.74 3.86 5.06
C ALA A 125 15.79 5.06 5.11
N LEU A 126 16.29 6.29 4.90
CA LEU A 126 15.42 7.45 4.76
C LEU A 126 14.44 7.28 3.60
N PHE A 127 14.90 6.85 2.43
CA PHE A 127 14.01 6.58 1.29
C PHE A 127 12.93 5.54 1.62
N ALA A 128 13.30 4.45 2.30
CA ALA A 128 12.38 3.37 2.63
C ALA A 128 11.36 3.76 3.71
N LEU A 129 11.75 4.61 4.66
CA LEU A 129 11.00 4.94 5.87
C LEU A 129 10.26 6.28 5.77
N HIS A 130 10.63 7.16 4.84
CA HIS A 130 10.08 8.51 4.77
C HIS A 130 8.62 8.47 4.30
N PRO A 131 7.64 8.76 5.17
CA PRO A 131 6.26 8.86 4.73
C PRO A 131 6.15 10.10 3.85
N CYS A 132 5.76 9.91 2.59
CA CYS A 132 5.38 11.05 1.75
C CYS A 132 4.20 11.75 2.41
N THR A 133 4.46 12.91 2.99
CA THR A 133 3.44 13.77 3.57
C THR A 133 2.62 14.36 2.44
N TRP A 134 1.45 13.77 2.19
CA TRP A 134 0.43 14.42 1.39
C TRP A 134 0.01 15.69 2.14
N SER A 135 0.16 16.86 1.50
CA SER A 135 -0.48 18.10 1.97
C SER A 135 -1.96 18.07 1.57
N PRO A 136 -2.92 18.11 2.52
CA PRO A 136 -4.34 18.07 2.19
C PRO A 136 -4.67 19.23 1.27
N SER A 137 -5.05 18.95 0.02
CA SER A 137 -5.60 19.97 -0.87
C SER A 137 -6.90 20.50 -0.26
N PRO A 138 -7.14 21.82 -0.29
CA PRO A 138 -8.41 22.38 0.16
C PRO A 138 -9.53 21.83 -0.73
N GLY A 139 -10.22 20.79 -0.26
CA GLY A 139 -11.18 20.02 -1.05
C GLY A 139 -11.32 18.55 -0.64
N SER A 140 -10.36 18.00 0.13
CA SER A 140 -10.49 16.62 0.64
C SER A 140 -11.69 16.47 1.58
N PRO A 141 -12.52 15.41 1.46
CA PRO A 141 -13.67 15.17 2.35
C PRO A 141 -13.31 15.10 3.83
N SER A 142 -12.05 14.78 4.15
CA SER A 142 -11.50 14.73 5.51
C SER A 142 -11.27 16.11 6.14
N ALA A 143 -11.38 17.21 5.39
CA ALA A 143 -11.31 18.57 5.92
C ALA A 143 -12.65 19.12 6.43
N ARG A 144 -13.76 18.36 6.30
CA ARG A 144 -15.11 18.80 6.72
C ARG A 144 -15.51 18.46 8.16
N THR A 145 -14.55 18.21 9.04
CA THR A 145 -14.82 18.11 10.48
C THR A 145 -14.19 19.29 11.20
N CYS A 146 -15.06 20.08 11.84
CA CYS A 146 -14.79 21.29 12.65
C CYS A 146 -14.87 22.64 11.94
N SER A 147 -15.96 22.90 11.21
CA SER A 147 -16.52 24.25 11.17
C SER A 147 -17.22 24.51 12.51
N ALA A 148 -16.61 25.30 13.38
CA ALA A 148 -17.28 25.85 14.56
C ALA A 148 -18.54 26.64 14.14
N PRO A 149 -19.61 26.65 14.95
CA PRO A 149 -20.86 27.29 14.59
C PRO A 149 -20.73 28.81 14.73
N SER A 150 -20.58 29.52 13.61
CA SER A 150 -20.86 30.95 13.57
C SER A 150 -22.38 31.14 13.50
N SER A 151 -22.93 31.62 14.62
CA SER A 151 -24.19 32.37 14.74
C SER A 151 -25.46 31.78 14.09
N GLY A 152 -26.34 31.25 14.93
CA GLY A 152 -27.78 31.34 14.74
C GLY A 152 -28.42 30.27 13.86
N CYS A 153 -28.51 29.03 14.36
CA CYS A 153 -29.53 28.08 13.95
C CYS A 153 -29.93 27.18 15.14
N SER A 154 -31.24 27.03 15.32
CA SER A 154 -31.95 26.43 16.46
C SER A 154 -31.50 25.00 16.82
N PRO A 155 -31.67 24.56 18.08
CA PRO A 155 -31.29 23.21 18.49
C PRO A 155 -32.29 22.18 17.92
N CYS A 156 -31.86 21.40 16.94
CA CYS A 156 -32.51 20.12 16.64
C CYS A 156 -32.17 19.13 17.76
N GLY A 157 -33.19 18.70 18.50
CA GLY A 157 -33.07 17.82 19.66
C GLY A 157 -32.53 16.42 19.33
N PRO A 158 -32.28 15.60 20.36
CA PRO A 158 -31.65 14.29 20.21
C PRO A 158 -32.59 13.33 19.49
N THR A 159 -32.28 12.99 18.24
CA THR A 159 -32.88 11.84 17.57
C THR A 159 -32.38 10.57 18.24
N ARG A 160 -33.22 10.09 19.15
CA ARG A 160 -33.26 8.76 19.72
C ARG A 160 -33.00 7.70 18.64
N PHE A 161 -31.80 7.11 18.64
CA PHE A 161 -31.48 5.94 17.83
C PHE A 161 -32.24 4.74 18.41
N THR A 162 -33.39 4.43 17.83
CA THR A 162 -34.15 3.22 18.13
C THR A 162 -33.37 2.01 17.58
N ARG A 163 -32.63 1.35 18.48
CA ARG A 163 -32.03 0.04 18.28
C ARG A 163 -33.16 -0.99 18.12
N SER A 164 -33.52 -1.29 16.87
CA SER A 164 -34.31 -2.47 16.52
C SER A 164 -33.47 -3.72 16.81
N GLY A 165 -33.79 -4.44 17.89
CA GLY A 165 -33.22 -5.75 18.23
C GLY A 165 -33.71 -6.84 17.26
N ARG A 166 -32.96 -7.91 17.01
CA ARG A 166 -32.94 -9.19 17.78
C ARG A 166 -32.32 -10.22 16.78
N ASP A 167 -31.39 -11.14 17.03
CA ASP A 167 -31.06 -12.06 18.14
C ASP A 167 -29.55 -12.40 18.04
N ARG A 168 -28.77 -12.43 19.13
CA ARG A 168 -28.51 -13.56 20.06
C ARG A 168 -27.91 -14.82 19.40
N SER A 169 -26.58 -14.92 19.43
CA SER A 169 -25.86 -16.12 19.92
C SER A 169 -24.36 -15.88 19.85
N ALA A 170 -23.71 -15.76 21.01
CA ALA A 170 -22.34 -16.21 21.31
C ALA A 170 -21.88 -15.53 22.61
N THR A 171 -22.17 -16.22 23.70
CA THR A 171 -21.44 -16.12 24.95
C THR A 171 -19.97 -16.42 24.67
N PHE A 172 -19.03 -15.54 25.03
CA PHE A 172 -17.76 -15.88 25.70
C PHE A 172 -17.04 -14.59 26.14
N PRO A 173 -16.65 -14.47 27.43
CA PRO A 173 -16.06 -13.25 27.95
C PRO A 173 -14.52 -13.30 27.92
N PHE A 174 -13.93 -12.11 28.08
CA PHE A 174 -12.58 -11.82 28.59
C PHE A 174 -11.35 -11.92 27.66
N LEU A 175 -10.65 -10.78 27.62
CA LEU A 175 -9.19 -10.54 27.69
C LEU A 175 -8.43 -10.07 26.44
N PHE A 176 -7.68 -8.97 26.66
CA PHE A 176 -6.70 -8.24 25.82
C PHE A 176 -7.30 -7.39 24.67
N SER A 177 -7.40 -6.06 24.71
CA SER A 177 -6.77 -4.98 25.50
C SER A 177 -5.24 -4.99 25.52
N SER A 178 -4.62 -4.65 24.40
CA SER A 178 -3.47 -3.72 24.31
C SER A 178 -2.97 -3.74 22.87
N TRP A 179 -2.29 -2.67 22.45
CA TRP A 179 -1.67 -2.47 21.13
C TRP A 179 -2.54 -1.80 20.06
N ARG A 180 -3.04 -0.61 20.41
CA ARG A 180 -2.98 0.55 19.52
C ARG A 180 -1.84 1.44 20.03
N ALA A 181 -0.82 1.62 19.21
CA ALA A 181 0.07 2.78 19.20
C ALA A 181 0.31 3.12 17.72
#